data_AF-A0A5K1CZH4-F1
#
_entry.id   AF-A0A5K1CZH4-F1
#
_cell.length_a   1.000
_cell.length_b   1.000
_cell.length_c   1.000
_cell.angle_alpha   90.00
_cell.angle_beta   90.00
_cell.angle_gamma   90.00
#
_symmetry.space_group_name_H-M   'P 1'
#
loop_
_entity.id
_entity.type
_entity.pdbx_description
1 polymer ?
#
loop_
_entity_poly.entity_id
_entity_poly.type
_entity_poly.pdbx_seq_one_letter_code
_entity_poly.pdbx_strand_id
1 'polypeptide(L)'
;GNSEHPLGKAITDHAEGLRREQGWQEVTDFISVTGQGVKAIVNDKQIIVGNEMMMSGSNIRFPTSILSYMTEAQKMGHTAILVSIDSELAGVISVSDPVKPEAHDVIALLDKMNIKSLMITGDNHETAKTIAREVGIDHVVAEASPEKKADKIKELQ
;
A
#
# COMPACT_ATOMS: atom_id res chain seq x y z
N GLY A 1 -11.10 4.86 13.28
CA GLY A 1 -9.92 5.74 13.39
C GLY A 1 -9.40 6.00 11.99
N ASN A 2 -9.33 7.27 11.58
CA ASN A 2 -8.99 7.63 10.20
C ASN A 2 -7.49 7.46 9.96
N SER A 3 -7.13 6.41 9.22
CA SER A 3 -5.93 6.44 8.40
C SER A 3 -6.29 7.25 7.16
N GLU A 4 -5.70 8.43 6.97
CA GLU A 4 -5.90 9.24 5.75
C GLU A 4 -5.19 8.65 4.52
N HIS A 5 -4.62 7.44 4.64
CA HIS A 5 -3.93 6.78 3.55
C HIS A 5 -4.94 6.35 2.45
N PRO A 6 -4.66 6.62 1.16
CA PRO A 6 -5.52 6.22 0.04
C PRO A 6 -5.90 4.73 0.06
N LEU A 7 -4.97 3.86 0.46
CA LEU A 7 -5.22 2.43 0.68
C LEU A 7 -6.26 2.16 1.77
N GLY A 8 -6.18 2.87 2.89
CA GLY A 8 -7.14 2.75 3.99
C GLY A 8 -8.55 3.10 3.52
N LYS A 9 -8.67 4.19 2.76
CA LYS A 9 -9.93 4.62 2.16
C LYS A 9 -10.49 3.58 1.18
N ALA A 10 -9.67 3.02 0.30
CA ALA A 10 -10.12 2.00 -0.66
C ALA A 10 -10.69 0.76 0.06
N ILE A 11 -10.05 0.32 1.14
CA ILE A 11 -10.52 -0.80 1.95
C ILE A 11 -11.84 -0.46 2.65
N THR A 12 -11.95 0.73 3.26
CA THR A 12 -13.19 1.14 3.94
C THR A 12 -14.35 1.28 2.97
N ASP A 13 -14.13 1.91 1.80
CA ASP A 13 -15.17 2.09 0.78
C ASP A 13 -15.69 0.73 0.28
N HIS A 14 -14.79 -0.22 0.03
CA HIS A 14 -15.18 -1.58 -0.36
C HIS A 14 -15.94 -2.31 0.75
N ALA A 15 -15.46 -2.21 2.00
CA ALA A 15 -16.08 -2.84 3.14
C ALA A 15 -17.47 -2.25 3.47
N GLU A 16 -17.70 -0.96 3.24
CA GLU A 16 -19.03 -0.33 3.33
C GLU A 16 -20.01 -0.94 2.32
N GLY A 17 -19.55 -1.22 1.09
CA GLY A 17 -20.36 -1.89 0.06
C GLY A 17 -20.72 -3.34 0.38
N LEU A 18 -19.89 -4.03 1.18
CA LEU A 18 -20.13 -5.40 1.66
C LEU A 18 -21.00 -5.46 2.92
N ARG A 19 -21.24 -4.31 3.56
CA ARG A 19 -21.88 -4.24 4.88
C ARG A 19 -23.35 -4.67 4.78
N ARG A 20 -23.78 -5.50 5.74
CA ARG A 20 -25.20 -5.65 6.07
C ARG A 20 -25.60 -4.55 7.06
N GLU A 21 -26.84 -4.54 7.56
CA GLU A 21 -27.39 -3.49 8.43
C GLU A 21 -26.63 -3.24 9.76
N GLN A 22 -25.60 -4.04 10.08
CA GLN A 22 -24.80 -3.86 11.29
C GLN A 22 -23.80 -2.70 11.15
N GLY A 23 -23.68 -1.90 12.21
CA GLY A 23 -22.72 -0.81 12.31
C GLY A 23 -21.27 -1.28 12.52
N TRP A 24 -20.33 -0.34 12.40
CA TRP A 24 -18.93 -0.57 12.72
C TRP A 24 -18.76 -0.91 14.19
N GLN A 25 -17.92 -1.91 14.47
CA GLN A 25 -17.53 -2.24 15.84
C GLN A 25 -16.66 -1.13 16.42
N GLU A 26 -16.69 -0.97 17.74
CA GLU A 26 -15.80 -0.04 18.42
C GLU A 26 -14.35 -0.49 18.33
N VAL A 27 -13.44 0.47 18.21
CA VAL A 27 -12.00 0.24 18.11
C VAL A 27 -11.33 0.89 19.30
N THR A 28 -10.53 0.12 20.03
CA THR A 28 -9.70 0.60 21.15
C THR A 28 -8.22 0.35 20.86
N ASP A 29 -7.33 1.00 21.62
CA ASP A 29 -5.87 0.85 21.51
C ASP A 29 -5.30 0.96 20.09
N PHE A 30 -5.85 1.90 19.31
CA PHE A 30 -5.39 2.14 17.94
C PHE A 30 -3.99 2.74 17.91
N ILE A 31 -3.09 2.07 17.19
CA ILE A 31 -1.70 2.47 16.96
C ILE A 31 -1.45 2.44 15.46
N SER A 32 -0.92 3.54 14.92
CA SER A 32 -0.41 3.59 13.55
C SER A 32 1.12 3.62 13.57
N VAL A 33 1.73 2.76 12.76
CA VAL A 33 3.17 2.70 12.56
C VAL A 33 3.46 3.13 11.12
N THR A 34 4.02 4.33 10.98
CA THR A 34 4.32 4.94 9.67
C THR A 34 5.14 4.00 8.80
N GLY A 35 4.67 3.78 7.57
CA GLY A 35 5.33 2.89 6.60
C GLY A 35 5.18 1.39 6.87
N GLN A 36 4.44 0.98 7.92
CA GLN A 36 4.25 -0.42 8.27
C GLN A 36 2.78 -0.82 8.28
N GLY A 37 1.91 -0.04 8.95
CA GLY A 37 0.49 -0.34 9.05
C GLY A 37 -0.16 0.15 10.34
N VAL A 38 -1.19 -0.57 10.79
CA VAL A 38 -1.98 -0.24 11.98
C VAL A 38 -2.24 -1.47 12.84
N LYS A 39 -2.36 -1.25 14.15
CA LYS A 39 -2.76 -2.23 15.16
C LYS A 39 -3.89 -1.64 15.99
N ALA A 40 -4.87 -2.45 16.36
CA ALA A 40 -5.93 -2.04 17.28
C ALA A 40 -6.56 -3.25 17.99
N ILE A 41 -7.47 -2.98 18.92
CA ILE A 41 -8.35 -3.97 19.53
C ILE A 41 -9.77 -3.75 19.00
N VAL A 42 -10.40 -4.85 18.56
CA VAL A 42 -11.80 -4.87 18.10
C VAL A 42 -12.46 -6.10 18.71
N ASN A 43 -13.54 -5.94 19.47
CA ASN A 43 -14.22 -7.04 20.18
C ASN A 43 -13.25 -7.89 21.01
N ASP A 44 -12.38 -7.24 21.79
CA ASP A 44 -11.32 -7.85 22.62
C ASP A 44 -10.27 -8.66 21.85
N LYS A 45 -10.25 -8.57 20.52
CA LYS A 45 -9.28 -9.24 19.65
C LYS A 45 -8.24 -8.27 19.14
N GLN A 46 -6.98 -8.69 19.14
CA GLN A 46 -5.92 -7.89 18.57
C GLN A 46 -5.94 -8.03 17.05
N ILE A 47 -6.15 -6.91 16.36
CA ILE A 47 -6.13 -6.83 14.90
C ILE A 47 -4.87 -6.09 14.49
N ILE A 48 -4.10 -6.68 13.57
CA ILE A 48 -2.95 -6.03 12.93
C ILE A 48 -3.15 -6.08 11.43
N VAL A 49 -2.98 -4.92 10.78
CA VAL A 49 -3.12 -4.75 9.34
C VAL A 49 -1.89 -4.00 8.84
N GLY A 50 -1.08 -4.63 8.00
CA GLY A 50 0.18 -4.02 7.57
C GLY A 50 1.01 -4.86 6.62
N ASN A 51 2.24 -4.44 6.39
CA ASN A 51 3.21 -5.15 5.55
C ASN A 51 3.95 -6.26 6.33
N GLU A 52 4.87 -6.94 5.65
CA GLU A 52 5.71 -7.99 6.23
C GLU A 52 6.49 -7.52 7.46
N MET A 53 7.02 -6.28 7.45
CA MET A 53 7.78 -5.72 8.56
C MET A 53 6.92 -5.62 9.84
N MET A 54 5.66 -5.20 9.72
CA MET A 54 4.73 -5.14 10.85
C MET A 54 4.42 -6.53 11.42
N MET A 55 4.25 -7.52 10.54
CA MET A 55 3.96 -8.90 10.93
C MET A 55 5.14 -9.55 11.64
N SER A 56 6.35 -9.42 11.08
CA SER A 56 7.58 -9.92 11.71
C SER A 56 7.84 -9.22 13.06
N GLY A 57 7.65 -7.90 13.13
CA GLY A 57 7.79 -7.13 14.38
C GLY A 57 6.78 -7.53 15.46
N SER A 58 5.65 -8.13 15.07
CA SER A 58 4.62 -8.65 15.96
C SER A 58 4.69 -10.17 16.17
N ASN A 59 5.77 -10.81 15.70
CA ASN A 59 6.00 -12.26 15.76
C ASN A 59 4.89 -13.11 15.11
N ILE A 60 4.23 -12.56 14.09
CA ILE A 60 3.20 -13.25 13.31
C ILE A 60 3.87 -14.03 12.20
N ARG A 61 3.66 -15.34 12.19
CA ARG A 61 4.19 -16.25 11.17
C ARG A 61 3.13 -16.53 10.11
N PHE A 62 3.57 -16.72 8.88
CA PHE A 62 2.72 -17.09 7.76
C PHE A 62 3.47 -17.98 6.78
N PRO A 63 2.74 -18.86 6.05
CA PRO A 63 3.37 -19.83 5.17
C PRO A 63 3.98 -19.16 3.93
N THR A 64 4.98 -19.80 3.33
CA THR A 64 5.66 -19.32 2.12
C THR A 64 4.70 -19.10 0.94
N SER A 65 3.57 -19.79 0.90
CA SER A 65 2.52 -19.54 -0.11
C SER A 65 1.97 -18.11 -0.08
N ILE A 66 1.92 -17.47 1.10
CA ILE A 66 1.50 -16.08 1.23
C ILE A 66 2.57 -15.14 0.66
N LEU A 67 3.86 -15.41 0.91
CA LEU A 67 4.96 -14.67 0.29
C LEU A 67 4.92 -14.75 -1.23
N SER A 68 4.66 -15.94 -1.78
CA SER A 68 4.50 -16.12 -3.23
C SER A 68 3.31 -15.32 -3.76
N TYR A 69 2.16 -15.37 -3.08
CA TYR A 69 0.98 -14.58 -3.48
C TYR A 69 1.27 -13.07 -3.47
N MET A 70 1.90 -12.56 -2.41
CA MET A 70 2.27 -11.15 -2.30
C MET A 70 3.21 -10.74 -3.44
N THR A 71 4.20 -11.58 -3.74
CA THR A 71 5.13 -11.34 -4.85
C THR A 71 4.41 -11.24 -6.19
N GLU A 72 3.48 -12.15 -6.47
CA GLU A 72 2.69 -12.12 -7.71
C GLU A 72 1.75 -10.92 -7.77
N ALA A 73 1.11 -10.55 -6.67
CA ALA A 73 0.29 -9.35 -6.58
C ALA A 73 1.11 -8.08 -6.88
N GLN A 74 2.30 -7.97 -6.30
CA GLN A 74 3.21 -6.83 -6.51
C GLN A 74 3.69 -6.73 -7.96
N LYS A 75 3.96 -7.86 -8.62
CA LYS A 75 4.28 -7.92 -10.06
C LYS A 75 3.14 -7.47 -10.96
N MET A 76 1.89 -7.51 -10.47
CA MET A 76 0.73 -6.95 -11.15
C MET A 76 0.49 -5.46 -10.80
N GLY A 77 1.41 -4.83 -10.06
CA GLY A 77 1.25 -3.45 -9.60
C GLY A 77 0.26 -3.31 -8.44
N HIS A 78 -0.09 -4.40 -7.75
CA HIS A 78 -0.97 -4.34 -6.59
C HIS A 78 -0.15 -4.16 -5.30
N THR A 79 -0.75 -3.53 -4.30
CA THR A 79 -0.24 -3.48 -2.94
C THR A 79 -0.93 -4.56 -2.10
N ALA A 80 -0.15 -5.53 -1.60
CA ALA A 80 -0.63 -6.60 -0.75
C ALA A 80 -0.48 -6.23 0.74
N ILE A 81 -1.56 -6.35 1.49
CA ILE A 81 -1.68 -5.97 2.90
C ILE A 81 -2.05 -7.21 3.70
N LEU A 82 -1.24 -7.57 4.69
CA LEU A 82 -1.48 -8.70 5.57
C LEU A 82 -2.44 -8.30 6.69
N VAL A 83 -3.31 -9.24 7.09
CA VAL A 83 -4.25 -9.07 8.19
C VAL A 83 -4.06 -10.22 9.17
N SER A 84 -3.92 -9.91 10.46
CA SER A 84 -3.92 -10.91 11.53
C SER A 84 -4.99 -10.64 12.58
N ILE A 85 -5.47 -11.71 13.20
CA ILE A 85 -6.38 -11.68 14.34
C ILE A 85 -5.76 -12.53 15.45
N ASP A 86 -5.61 -11.97 16.65
CA ASP A 86 -5.03 -12.66 17.82
C ASP A 86 -3.67 -13.34 17.52
N SER A 87 -2.79 -12.60 16.85
CA SER A 87 -1.45 -13.03 16.43
C SER A 87 -1.40 -14.16 15.40
N GLU A 88 -2.53 -14.52 14.79
CA GLU A 88 -2.59 -15.46 13.68
C GLU A 88 -2.92 -14.74 12.37
N LEU A 89 -2.23 -15.09 11.28
CA LEU A 89 -2.57 -14.55 9.97
C LEU A 89 -3.99 -14.99 9.57
N ALA A 90 -4.86 -14.00 9.33
CA ALA A 90 -6.22 -14.21 8.86
C ALA A 90 -6.34 -14.13 7.34
N GLY A 91 -5.48 -13.35 6.68
CA GLY A 91 -5.47 -13.26 5.21
C GLY A 91 -4.66 -12.11 4.64
N VAL A 92 -4.85 -11.89 3.33
CA VAL A 92 -4.22 -10.82 2.56
C VAL A 92 -5.30 -10.04 1.83
N ILE A 93 -5.21 -8.71 1.87
CA ILE A 93 -5.99 -7.80 1.04
C ILE A 93 -5.06 -7.27 -0.06
N SER A 94 -5.40 -7.51 -1.32
CA SER A 94 -4.68 -6.94 -2.46
C SER A 94 -5.46 -5.73 -2.98
N VAL A 95 -4.83 -4.57 -3.00
CA VAL A 95 -5.41 -3.31 -3.49
C VAL A 95 -4.64 -2.88 -4.74
N SER A 96 -5.34 -2.49 -5.79
CA SER A 96 -4.72 -1.91 -6.99
C SER A 96 -5.15 -0.45 -7.14
N ASP A 97 -4.23 0.39 -7.60
CA ASP A 97 -4.51 1.71 -8.12
C ASP A 97 -4.19 1.68 -9.62
N PRO A 98 -5.20 1.46 -10.49
CA PRO A 98 -4.95 1.24 -11.90
C PRO A 98 -4.37 2.51 -12.54
N VAL A 99 -3.33 2.31 -13.35
CA VAL A 99 -2.75 3.38 -14.16
C VAL A 99 -3.82 3.95 -15.08
N LYS A 100 -3.86 5.29 -15.19
CA LYS A 100 -4.74 5.94 -16.15
C LYS A 100 -4.37 5.52 -17.58
N PRO A 101 -5.33 5.16 -18.44
CA PRO A 101 -5.04 4.68 -19.80
C PRO A 101 -4.11 5.61 -20.60
N GLU A 102 -4.27 6.91 -20.41
CA GLU A 102 -3.51 7.98 -21.06
C GLU A 102 -2.13 8.26 -20.45
N ALA A 103 -1.77 7.66 -19.31
CA ALA A 103 -0.54 7.99 -18.59
C ALA A 103 0.71 7.73 -19.46
N HIS A 104 0.78 6.59 -20.14
CA HIS A 104 1.89 6.26 -21.03
C HIS A 104 2.08 7.31 -22.14
N ASP A 105 0.98 7.74 -22.78
CA ASP A 105 1.03 8.71 -23.88
C ASP A 105 1.48 10.09 -23.39
N VAL A 106 1.06 10.48 -22.19
CA VAL A 106 1.51 11.73 -21.56
C VAL A 106 3.00 11.70 -21.24
N ILE A 107 3.50 10.61 -20.65
CA ILE A 107 4.93 10.46 -20.34
C ILE A 107 5.77 10.47 -21.63
N ALA A 108 5.33 9.76 -22.67
CA ALA A 108 6.01 9.76 -23.96
C ALA A 108 6.04 11.14 -24.63
N LEU A 109 5.00 11.97 -24.45
CA LEU A 109 4.98 13.34 -24.95
C LEU A 109 5.98 14.22 -24.19
N LEU A 110 6.04 14.11 -22.86
CA LEU A 110 7.00 14.83 -22.03
C LEU A 110 8.45 14.49 -22.40
N ASP A 111 8.74 13.20 -22.63
CA ASP A 111 10.07 12.76 -23.06
C ASP A 111 10.47 13.36 -24.43
N LYS A 112 9.55 13.40 -25.40
CA LYS A 112 9.77 14.08 -26.70
C LYS A 112 10.04 15.58 -26.56
N MET A 113 9.59 16.20 -25.48
CA MET A 113 9.86 17.60 -25.15
C MET A 113 11.17 17.78 -24.36
N ASN A 114 11.95 16.71 -24.18
CA ASN A 114 13.13 16.64 -23.31
C ASN A 114 12.83 16.93 -21.83
N ILE A 115 11.60 16.66 -21.37
CA ILE A 115 11.20 16.78 -19.97
C ILE A 115 11.27 15.40 -19.32
N LYS A 116 12.18 15.23 -18.36
CA LYS A 116 12.35 13.97 -17.63
C LYS A 116 11.28 13.80 -16.56
N SER A 117 10.69 12.61 -16.51
CA SER A 117 9.71 12.23 -15.48
C SER A 117 10.36 11.42 -14.36
N LEU A 118 9.97 11.69 -13.11
CA LEU A 118 10.37 10.95 -11.91
C LEU A 118 9.11 10.51 -11.16
N MET A 119 9.01 9.22 -10.84
CA MET A 119 7.95 8.70 -9.99
C MET A 119 8.42 8.66 -8.53
N ILE A 120 7.59 9.18 -7.62
CA ILE A 120 7.84 9.10 -6.17
C ILE A 120 6.58 8.53 -5.50
N THR A 121 6.68 7.32 -4.94
CA THR A 121 5.55 6.63 -4.30
C THR A 121 5.90 6.09 -2.92
N GLY A 122 4.87 5.88 -2.09
CA GLY A 122 4.97 5.15 -0.82
C GLY A 122 4.84 3.64 -0.99
N ASP A 123 4.49 3.15 -2.18
CA ASP A 123 4.39 1.73 -2.46
C ASP A 123 5.74 1.03 -2.38
N ASN A 124 5.70 -0.29 -2.22
CA ASN A 124 6.90 -1.13 -2.23
C ASN A 124 7.63 -1.06 -3.59
N HIS A 125 8.91 -1.44 -3.57
CA HIS A 125 9.78 -1.35 -4.73
C HIS A 125 9.26 -2.08 -5.98
N GLU A 126 8.72 -3.28 -5.84
CA GLU A 126 8.28 -4.09 -6.99
C GLU A 126 7.02 -3.53 -7.64
N THR A 127 6.05 -3.08 -6.84
CA THR A 127 4.85 -2.39 -7.31
C THR A 127 5.23 -1.10 -8.06
N ALA A 128 6.07 -0.25 -7.46
CA ALA A 128 6.51 1.01 -8.05
C ALA A 128 7.24 0.79 -9.39
N LYS A 129 8.13 -0.20 -9.44
CA LYS A 129 8.89 -0.55 -10.65
C LYS A 129 8.00 -1.11 -11.76
N THR A 130 6.97 -1.86 -11.40
CA THR A 130 5.99 -2.39 -12.35
C THR A 130 5.20 -1.26 -12.99
N ILE A 131 4.64 -0.37 -12.17
CA ILE A 131 3.87 0.79 -12.63
C ILE A 131 4.75 1.72 -13.48
N ALA A 132 5.98 2.00 -13.04
CA ALA A 132 6.91 2.84 -13.80
C ALA A 132 7.24 2.27 -15.18
N ARG A 133 7.41 0.95 -15.29
CA ARG A 133 7.62 0.29 -16.58
C ARG A 133 6.39 0.40 -17.47
N GLU A 134 5.20 0.25 -16.90
CA GLU A 134 3.93 0.36 -17.62
C GLU A 134 3.73 1.75 -18.24
N VAL A 135 4.10 2.82 -17.51
CA VAL A 135 3.97 4.20 -18.01
C VAL A 135 5.20 4.75 -18.75
N GLY A 136 6.32 4.02 -18.78
CA GLY A 136 7.56 4.46 -19.43
C GLY A 136 8.39 5.48 -18.64
N ILE A 137 8.42 5.39 -17.31
CA ILE A 137 9.25 6.23 -16.43
C ILE A 137 10.52 5.48 -16.00
N ASP A 138 11.68 6.07 -16.28
CA ASP A 138 12.99 5.47 -15.98
C ASP A 138 13.48 5.71 -14.54
N HIS A 139 12.96 6.73 -13.87
CA HIS A 139 13.40 7.13 -12.53
C HIS A 139 12.28 6.93 -11.51
N VAL A 140 12.55 6.12 -10.47
CA VAL A 140 11.56 5.76 -9.43
C VAL A 140 12.18 5.85 -8.05
N VAL A 141 11.44 6.47 -7.12
CA VAL A 141 11.69 6.43 -5.68
C VAL A 141 10.48 5.75 -5.02
N ALA A 142 10.68 4.53 -4.55
CA ALA A 142 9.67 3.74 -3.85
C ALA A 142 9.81 3.87 -2.32
N GLU A 143 8.81 3.40 -1.57
CA GLU A 143 8.81 3.38 -0.10
C GLU A 143 9.12 4.75 0.54
N ALA A 144 8.71 5.83 -0.14
CA ALA A 144 8.96 7.19 0.30
C ALA A 144 7.97 7.61 1.39
N SER A 145 8.49 7.93 2.58
CA SER A 145 7.73 8.63 3.61
C SER A 145 7.31 10.03 3.13
N PRO A 146 6.30 10.67 3.74
CA PRO A 146 5.96 12.06 3.43
C PRO A 146 7.17 13.01 3.47
N GLU A 147 8.08 12.85 4.45
CA GLU A 147 9.30 13.68 4.50
C GLU A 147 10.21 13.40 3.31
N LYS A 148 10.48 12.11 3.00
CA LYS A 148 11.31 11.73 1.84
C LYS A 148 10.77 12.27 0.52
N LYS A 149 9.44 12.31 0.34
CA LYS A 149 8.82 12.92 -0.85
C LYS A 149 9.15 14.40 -0.94
N ALA A 150 9.00 15.14 0.17
CA ALA A 150 9.29 16.56 0.22
C ALA A 150 10.78 16.86 0.01
N ASP A 151 11.66 16.08 0.61
CA ASP A 151 13.11 16.22 0.46
C ASP A 151 13.54 15.96 -0.99
N LYS A 152 12.98 14.92 -1.62
CA LYS A 152 13.32 14.62 -3.02
C LYS A 152 12.89 15.72 -3.99
N ILE A 153 11.77 16.39 -3.72
CA ILE A 153 11.34 17.55 -4.51
C ILE A 153 12.31 18.71 -4.34
N LYS A 154 12.79 18.99 -3.11
CA LYS A 154 13.78 20.05 -2.85
C LYS A 154 15.11 19.80 -3.54
N GLU A 155 15.56 18.55 -3.63
CA GLU A 155 16.80 18.19 -4.33
C GLU A 155 16.78 18.51 -5.84
N LEU A 156 15.59 18.65 -6.43
CA LEU A 156 15.39 18.83 -7.87
C LEU A 156 15.05 20.28 -8.27
N GLN A 157 14.88 21.17 -7.29
CA GLN A 157 14.65 22.62 -7.48
C GLN A 157 15.95 23.40 -7.49
#